data_AF-A0A9D9GC95-F1
#
_entry.id   AF-A0A9D9GC95-F1
#
_cell.length_a   1.000
_cell.length_b   1.000
_cell.length_c   1.000
_cell.angle_alpha   90.00
_cell.angle_beta   90.00
_cell.angle_gamma   90.00
#
_symmetry.space_group_name_H-M   'P 1'
#
loop_
_entity.id
_entity.type
_entity.pdbx_description
1 polymer ?
#
loop_
_entity_poly.entity_id
_entity_poly.type
_entity_poly.pdbx_seq_one_letter_code
_entity_poly.pdbx_strand_id
1 'polypeptide(L)'
;MENNYETAIQRFFDYEIDKELQQRMLTDTCTEWADDTLSYIHSVLEIPIESFIEHIENIKRQPITAADIFQFSNFENATKNLCAKIVCSENAGLKFLEIGKLLFDDGISRTDTAFRKYGENHIKMAEAVGLAFKDGTAYYLSPIGCVYDKLADTEQSKLMIRLILRNKLISQLFSVALKGTFRLESFLYDIAESTYQRRKPNIKFVIDMLNASDEYAFLPITKNILF
;
A
#
# COMPACT_ATOMS: atom_id res chain seq x y z
N MET A 1 -12.91 -11.75 -24.57
CA MET A 1 -13.99 -11.46 -23.63
C MET A 1 -13.73 -10.04 -23.16
N GLU A 2 -14.64 -9.10 -23.36
CA GLU A 2 -14.54 -7.79 -22.72
C GLU A 2 -14.43 -8.01 -21.22
N ASN A 3 -13.40 -7.43 -20.61
CA ASN A 3 -13.15 -7.59 -19.18
C ASN A 3 -14.24 -6.81 -18.44
N ASN A 4 -15.26 -7.52 -17.94
CA ASN A 4 -16.44 -6.95 -17.28
C ASN A 4 -16.09 -6.10 -16.03
N TYR A 5 -14.82 -6.12 -15.60
CA TYR A 5 -14.32 -5.38 -14.44
C TYR A 5 -13.46 -4.17 -14.82
N GLU A 6 -13.24 -3.88 -16.11
CA GLU A 6 -12.28 -2.86 -16.56
C GLU A 6 -12.51 -1.49 -15.90
N THR A 7 -13.76 -1.02 -15.84
CA THR A 7 -14.10 0.24 -15.17
C THR A 7 -13.81 0.19 -13.67
N ALA A 8 -14.15 -0.90 -12.98
CA ALA A 8 -13.92 -1.03 -11.54
C ALA A 8 -12.43 -1.06 -11.21
N ILE A 9 -11.65 -1.79 -12.00
CA ILE A 9 -10.19 -1.87 -11.84
C ILE A 9 -9.56 -0.51 -12.13
N GLN A 10 -9.95 0.17 -13.21
CA GLN A 10 -9.43 1.51 -13.52
C GLN A 10 -9.70 2.48 -12.35
N ARG A 11 -10.93 2.53 -11.83
CA ARG A 11 -11.28 3.37 -10.67
C ARG A 11 -10.49 3.01 -9.42
N PHE A 12 -10.23 1.73 -9.20
CA PHE A 12 -9.37 1.25 -8.11
C PHE A 12 -7.94 1.79 -8.26
N PHE A 13 -7.32 1.69 -9.45
CA PHE A 13 -5.97 2.19 -9.73
C PHE A 13 -5.86 3.72 -9.70
N ASP A 14 -6.93 4.45 -10.04
CA ASP A 14 -6.97 5.92 -10.02
C ASP A 14 -7.27 6.53 -8.64
N TYR A 15 -7.48 5.65 -7.63
CA TYR A 15 -7.88 6.03 -6.28
C TYR A 15 -9.17 6.86 -6.26
N GLU A 16 -10.06 6.64 -7.22
CA GLU A 16 -11.28 7.46 -7.38
C GLU A 16 -12.22 7.23 -6.20
N ILE A 17 -12.57 5.97 -5.94
CA ILE A 17 -13.44 5.59 -4.82
C ILE A 17 -12.81 5.94 -3.47
N ASP A 18 -11.50 5.74 -3.33
CA ASP A 18 -10.77 6.09 -2.10
C ASP A 18 -10.96 7.58 -1.75
N LYS A 19 -10.92 8.48 -2.74
CA LYS A 19 -11.14 9.92 -2.56
C LYS A 19 -12.59 10.24 -2.22
N GLU A 20 -13.56 9.60 -2.88
CA GLU A 20 -14.99 9.75 -2.58
C GLU A 20 -15.30 9.35 -1.13
N LEU A 21 -14.84 8.17 -0.71
CA LEU A 21 -15.01 7.68 0.64
C LEU A 21 -14.28 8.56 1.67
N GLN A 22 -13.08 9.05 1.32
CA GLN A 22 -12.32 9.95 2.20
C GLN A 22 -13.06 11.28 2.41
N GLN A 23 -13.64 11.86 1.36
CA GLN A 23 -14.45 13.07 1.49
C GLN A 23 -15.64 12.84 2.42
N ARG A 24 -16.35 11.72 2.25
CA ARG A 24 -17.46 11.34 3.11
C ARG A 24 -17.05 11.14 4.56
N MET A 25 -15.93 10.47 4.82
CA MET A 25 -15.39 10.31 6.18
C MET A 25 -15.09 11.67 6.84
N LEU A 26 -14.73 12.69 6.07
CA LEU A 26 -14.44 14.05 6.57
C LEU A 26 -15.69 14.91 6.76
N THR A 27 -16.79 14.62 6.06
CA THR A 27 -18.02 15.45 6.08
C THR A 27 -19.17 14.82 6.85
N ASP A 28 -19.25 13.48 6.88
CA ASP A 28 -20.38 12.75 7.43
C ASP A 28 -20.15 12.51 8.93
N THR A 29 -21.11 12.93 9.74
CA THR A 29 -21.11 12.63 11.19
C THR A 29 -21.63 11.23 11.51
N CYS A 30 -22.13 10.51 10.49
CA CYS A 30 -22.66 9.15 10.59
C CYS A 30 -21.61 8.11 10.17
N THR A 31 -21.69 6.89 10.71
CA THR A 31 -20.76 5.79 10.42
C THR A 31 -20.99 5.07 9.09
N GLU A 32 -21.95 5.52 8.28
CA GLU A 32 -22.32 4.90 6.99
C GLU A 32 -21.14 4.75 6.01
N TRP A 33 -20.16 5.67 6.06
CA TRP A 33 -18.95 5.56 5.25
C TRP A 33 -18.15 4.27 5.52
N ALA A 34 -18.23 3.70 6.72
CA ALA A 34 -17.53 2.47 7.07
C ALA A 34 -18.15 1.25 6.38
N ASP A 35 -19.47 1.17 6.33
CA ASP A 35 -20.21 0.09 5.66
C ASP A 35 -20.03 0.18 4.14
N ASP A 36 -20.03 1.40 3.59
CA ASP A 36 -19.72 1.62 2.17
C ASP A 36 -18.27 1.26 1.83
N THR A 37 -17.33 1.54 2.74
CA THR A 37 -15.94 1.14 2.56
C THR A 37 -15.80 -0.38 2.57
N LEU A 38 -16.47 -1.08 3.50
CA LEU A 38 -16.48 -2.55 3.53
C LEU A 38 -17.10 -3.13 2.24
N SER A 39 -18.22 -2.57 1.79
CA SER A 39 -18.89 -2.97 0.54
C SER A 39 -17.97 -2.78 -0.67
N TYR A 40 -17.26 -1.66 -0.74
CA TYR A 40 -16.26 -1.42 -1.77
C TYR A 40 -15.11 -2.45 -1.71
N ILE A 41 -14.55 -2.71 -0.53
CA ILE A 41 -13.49 -3.70 -0.35
C ILE A 41 -13.95 -5.08 -0.83
N HIS A 42 -15.13 -5.54 -0.43
CA HIS A 42 -15.66 -6.82 -0.87
C HIS A 42 -15.84 -6.85 -2.40
N SER A 43 -16.31 -5.77 -3.02
CA SER A 43 -16.42 -5.69 -4.48
C SER A 43 -15.07 -5.83 -5.19
N VAL A 44 -14.00 -5.27 -4.60
CA VAL A 44 -12.62 -5.39 -5.11
C VAL A 44 -12.06 -6.81 -4.92
N LEU A 45 -12.41 -7.47 -3.82
CA LEU A 45 -12.01 -8.85 -3.53
C LEU A 45 -12.71 -9.89 -4.43
N GLU A 46 -13.91 -9.58 -4.91
CA GLU A 46 -14.65 -10.43 -5.87
C GLU A 46 -14.04 -10.41 -7.29
N ILE A 47 -13.30 -9.35 -7.64
CA ILE A 47 -12.63 -9.27 -8.94
C ILE A 47 -11.48 -10.29 -8.97
N PRO A 48 -11.42 -11.17 -9.99
CA PRO A 48 -10.31 -12.10 -10.18
C PRO A 48 -8.97 -11.36 -10.28
N ILE A 49 -7.95 -11.88 -9.60
CA ILE A 49 -6.64 -11.22 -9.56
C ILE A 49 -6.00 -11.15 -10.96
N GLU A 50 -6.31 -12.11 -11.84
CA GLU A 50 -5.92 -12.13 -13.25
C GLU A 50 -6.32 -10.84 -13.96
N SER A 51 -7.52 -10.32 -13.68
CA SER A 51 -8.02 -9.08 -14.29
C SER A 51 -7.18 -7.87 -13.89
N PHE A 52 -6.61 -7.85 -12.68
CA PHE A 52 -5.65 -6.81 -12.28
C PHE A 52 -4.33 -6.95 -13.05
N ILE A 53 -3.85 -8.18 -13.27
CA ILE A 53 -2.63 -8.44 -14.05
C ILE A 53 -2.80 -8.01 -15.52
N GLU A 54 -3.93 -8.34 -16.14
CA GLU A 54 -4.28 -7.89 -17.49
C GLU A 54 -4.33 -6.36 -17.61
N HIS A 55 -4.90 -5.70 -16.60
CA HIS A 55 -4.90 -4.24 -16.54
C HIS A 55 -3.48 -3.67 -16.44
N ILE A 56 -2.63 -4.25 -15.57
CA ILE A 56 -1.24 -3.82 -15.37
C ILE A 56 -0.41 -3.97 -16.65
N GLU A 57 -0.63 -5.00 -17.46
CA GLU A 57 0.09 -5.21 -18.71
C GLU A 57 0.04 -3.96 -19.63
N ASN A 58 -1.09 -3.27 -19.60
CA ASN A 58 -1.44 -2.14 -20.44
C ASN A 58 -1.26 -0.77 -19.77
N ILE A 59 -0.80 -0.72 -18.51
CA ILE A 59 -0.63 0.54 -17.79
C ILE A 59 0.43 1.43 -18.46
N LYS A 60 0.14 2.72 -18.57
CA LYS A 60 1.11 3.70 -19.09
C LYS A 60 2.21 3.92 -18.06
N ARG A 61 3.46 3.94 -18.52
CA ARG A 61 4.60 4.28 -17.65
C ARG A 61 4.49 5.72 -17.16
N GLN A 62 4.80 5.91 -15.89
CA GLN A 62 4.82 7.20 -15.22
C GLN A 62 6.14 7.35 -14.45
N PRO A 63 6.65 8.58 -14.25
CA PRO A 63 7.86 8.78 -13.46
C PRO A 63 7.74 8.20 -12.04
N ILE A 64 8.72 7.40 -11.66
CA ILE A 64 8.86 6.85 -10.30
C ILE A 64 9.65 7.85 -9.46
N THR A 65 9.15 8.12 -8.27
CA THR A 65 9.77 9.01 -7.30
C THR A 65 10.14 8.24 -6.04
N ALA A 66 10.89 8.89 -5.16
CA ALA A 66 11.18 8.34 -3.86
C ALA A 66 9.92 8.14 -2.97
N ALA A 67 8.75 8.69 -3.29
CA ALA A 67 7.53 8.41 -2.51
C ALA A 67 6.93 7.04 -2.87
N ASP A 68 7.20 6.53 -4.08
CA ASP A 68 6.59 5.31 -4.60
C ASP A 68 7.29 4.03 -4.14
N ILE A 69 8.48 4.16 -3.56
CA ILE A 69 9.26 3.04 -3.07
C ILE A 69 8.95 2.82 -1.59
N PHE A 70 8.42 1.64 -1.27
CA PHE A 70 8.08 1.25 0.09
C PHE A 70 9.22 1.48 1.09
N GLN A 71 8.84 1.93 2.29
CA GLN A 71 9.77 2.12 3.40
C GLN A 71 9.15 1.55 4.65
N PHE A 72 9.75 0.54 5.26
CA PHE A 72 9.31 0.04 6.56
C PHE A 72 10.44 -0.72 7.23
N SER A 73 10.37 -0.83 8.55
CA SER A 73 11.27 -1.71 9.32
C SER A 73 10.56 -2.99 9.76
N ASN A 74 9.24 -2.93 9.92
CA ASN A 74 8.39 -4.08 10.17
C ASN A 74 7.08 -3.88 9.38
N PHE A 75 6.71 -4.88 8.57
CA PHE A 75 5.58 -4.78 7.67
C PHE A 75 4.25 -4.66 8.42
N GLU A 76 4.02 -5.51 9.43
CA GLU A 76 2.81 -5.49 10.26
C GLU A 76 2.62 -4.15 10.99
N ASN A 77 3.71 -3.56 11.47
CA ASN A 77 3.70 -2.22 12.07
C ASN A 77 3.48 -1.10 11.06
N ALA A 78 3.56 -1.37 9.77
CA ALA A 78 3.23 -0.41 8.72
C ALA A 78 1.83 -0.63 8.14
N THR A 79 1.15 -1.70 8.53
CA THR A 79 -0.16 -2.11 8.02
C THR A 79 -1.13 -2.35 9.19
N LYS A 80 -1.36 -3.61 9.55
CA LYS A 80 -2.37 -4.05 10.54
C LYS A 80 -2.24 -3.36 11.89
N ASN A 81 -1.06 -3.35 12.47
CA ASN A 81 -0.84 -2.77 13.79
C ASN A 81 -0.94 -1.23 13.77
N LEU A 82 -0.59 -0.61 12.65
CA LEU A 82 -0.74 0.83 12.46
C LEU A 82 -2.21 1.23 12.42
N CYS A 83 -3.00 0.53 11.60
CA CYS A 83 -4.45 0.71 11.52
C CYS A 83 -5.09 0.57 12.91
N ALA A 84 -4.88 -0.56 13.58
CA ALA A 84 -5.48 -0.81 14.89
C ALA A 84 -5.14 0.28 15.93
N LYS A 85 -3.86 0.68 16.02
CA LYS A 85 -3.44 1.67 17.02
C LYS A 85 -3.94 3.09 16.73
N ILE A 86 -4.06 3.49 15.46
CA ILE A 86 -4.56 4.82 15.10
C ILE A 86 -6.09 4.88 15.25
N VAL A 87 -6.82 3.79 14.97
CA VAL A 87 -8.26 3.68 15.27
C VAL A 87 -8.51 3.85 16.77
N CYS A 88 -7.71 3.21 17.63
CA CYS A 88 -7.81 3.41 19.09
C CYS A 88 -7.52 4.86 19.54
N SER A 89 -6.91 5.68 18.67
CA SER A 89 -6.64 7.10 18.90
C SER A 89 -7.68 8.00 18.22
N GLU A 90 -8.87 7.46 17.89
CA GLU A 90 -9.97 8.14 17.21
C GLU A 90 -9.55 8.82 15.89
N ASN A 91 -8.52 8.29 15.23
CA ASN A 91 -7.94 8.86 14.01
C ASN A 91 -7.61 10.37 14.15
N ALA A 92 -7.14 10.81 15.32
CA ALA A 92 -6.96 12.23 15.67
C ALA A 92 -5.92 13.02 14.84
N GLY A 93 -5.27 12.39 13.86
CA GLY A 93 -4.20 12.98 13.08
C GLY A 93 -2.87 13.00 13.83
N LEU A 94 -1.91 12.18 13.39
CA LEU A 94 -0.64 12.01 14.09
C LEU A 94 0.55 12.44 13.22
N LYS A 95 1.57 13.01 13.85
CA LYS A 95 2.88 13.29 13.24
C LYS A 95 3.80 12.08 13.39
N PHE A 96 4.89 12.06 12.63
CA PHE A 96 5.88 10.97 12.66
C PHE A 96 6.38 10.59 14.06
N LEU A 97 6.57 11.57 14.96
CA LEU A 97 7.04 11.27 16.32
C LEU A 97 5.99 10.50 17.12
N GLU A 98 4.73 10.91 17.02
CA GLU A 98 3.60 10.29 17.74
C GLU A 98 3.36 8.88 17.21
N ILE A 99 3.35 8.71 15.89
CA ILE A 99 3.25 7.39 15.23
C ILE A 99 4.41 6.48 15.67
N GLY A 100 5.63 7.03 15.72
CA GLY A 100 6.81 6.31 16.18
C GLY A 100 6.67 5.81 17.62
N LYS A 101 6.23 6.68 18.53
CA LYS A 101 6.00 6.32 19.95
C LYS A 101 4.86 5.32 20.10
N LEU A 102 3.81 5.46 19.30
CA LEU A 102 2.65 4.57 19.30
C LEU A 102 3.02 3.15 18.86
N LEU A 103 3.83 3.00 17.80
CA LEU A 103 4.18 1.70 17.23
C LEU A 103 5.38 1.03 17.90
N PHE A 104 6.35 1.82 18.35
CA PHE A 104 7.62 1.33 18.88
C PHE A 104 7.60 1.25 20.43
N ASP A 105 6.45 0.87 20.97
CA ASP A 105 6.18 0.74 22.41
C ASP A 105 6.51 -0.68 22.90
N ASP A 106 7.80 -0.98 22.98
CA ASP A 106 8.34 -2.26 23.47
C ASP A 106 9.04 -2.12 24.84
N GLY A 107 8.77 -1.02 25.55
CA GLY A 107 9.39 -0.71 26.84
C GLY A 107 10.85 -0.25 26.76
N ILE A 108 11.45 -0.16 25.57
CA ILE A 108 12.84 0.30 25.39
C ILE A 108 12.87 1.81 25.14
N SER A 109 13.64 2.53 25.97
CA SER A 109 13.84 3.97 25.79
C SER A 109 14.66 4.27 24.54
N ARG A 110 14.16 5.18 23.71
CA ARG A 110 14.80 5.63 22.46
C ARG A 110 14.75 7.14 22.35
N THR A 111 15.61 7.69 21.51
CA THR A 111 15.59 9.13 21.20
C THR A 111 14.39 9.49 20.34
N ASP A 112 13.90 10.73 20.45
CA ASP A 112 12.84 11.25 19.58
C ASP A 112 13.20 11.15 18.09
N THR A 113 14.48 11.26 17.73
CA THR A 113 14.96 11.05 16.35
C THR A 113 14.71 9.63 15.87
N ALA A 114 14.94 8.63 16.71
CA ALA A 114 14.68 7.23 16.37
C ALA A 114 13.18 6.95 16.21
N PHE A 115 12.36 7.46 17.14
CA PHE A 115 10.89 7.36 17.02
C PHE A 115 10.38 8.05 15.76
N ARG A 116 10.81 9.29 15.49
CA ARG A 116 10.41 10.02 14.29
C ARG A 116 10.74 9.26 13.02
N LYS A 117 11.95 8.70 12.89
CA LYS A 117 12.36 7.90 11.73
C LYS A 117 11.52 6.62 11.61
N TYR A 118 11.22 5.97 12.72
CA TYR A 118 10.37 4.79 12.74
C TYR A 118 8.96 5.13 12.25
N GLY A 119 8.32 6.14 12.83
CA GLY A 119 6.99 6.57 12.42
C GLY A 119 6.94 7.03 10.96
N GLU A 120 7.93 7.81 10.51
CA GLU A 120 8.06 8.24 9.11
C GLU A 120 8.09 7.06 8.14
N ASN A 121 8.91 6.04 8.40
CA ASN A 121 8.96 4.87 7.54
C ASN A 121 7.58 4.19 7.48
N HIS A 122 7.02 3.81 8.62
CA HIS A 122 5.80 2.99 8.66
C HIS A 122 4.57 3.71 8.09
N ILE A 123 4.40 5.01 8.36
CA ILE A 123 3.27 5.75 7.78
C ILE A 123 3.42 5.96 6.28
N LYS A 124 4.64 6.13 5.75
CA LYS A 124 4.87 6.22 4.30
C LYS A 124 4.55 4.90 3.58
N MET A 125 4.83 3.77 4.22
CA MET A 125 4.37 2.47 3.70
C MET A 125 2.84 2.39 3.70
N ALA A 126 2.18 2.74 4.81
CA ALA A 126 0.71 2.77 4.87
C ALA A 126 0.10 3.69 3.80
N GLU A 127 0.67 4.87 3.58
CA GLU A 127 0.29 5.80 2.52
C GLU A 127 0.50 5.19 1.12
N ALA A 128 1.64 4.53 0.90
CA ALA A 128 1.98 3.92 -0.39
C ALA A 128 1.06 2.75 -0.80
N VAL A 129 0.33 2.15 0.14
CA VAL A 129 -0.72 1.15 -0.12
C VAL A 129 -2.14 1.68 0.09
N GLY A 130 -2.31 2.98 0.38
CA GLY A 130 -3.61 3.62 0.52
C GLY A 130 -4.34 3.35 1.85
N LEU A 131 -3.66 2.87 2.88
CA LEU A 131 -4.21 2.72 4.25
C LEU A 131 -4.17 4.03 5.04
N ALA A 132 -3.33 4.97 4.64
CA ALA A 132 -3.20 6.27 5.29
C ALA A 132 -3.13 7.40 4.25
N PHE A 133 -3.45 8.61 4.68
CA PHE A 133 -3.23 9.82 3.91
C PHE A 133 -2.68 10.93 4.79
N LYS A 134 -2.08 11.93 4.15
CA LYS A 134 -1.55 13.12 4.80
C LYS A 134 -2.49 14.29 4.59
N ASP A 135 -2.77 15.03 5.67
CA ASP A 135 -3.38 16.36 5.60
C ASP A 135 -2.57 17.36 6.43
N GLY A 136 -2.12 18.44 5.78
CA GLY A 136 -1.16 19.38 6.33
C GLY A 136 0.14 18.72 6.79
N THR A 137 0.34 18.63 8.12
CA THR A 137 1.51 17.98 8.74
C THR A 137 1.17 16.69 9.49
N ALA A 138 -0.11 16.35 9.55
CA ALA A 138 -0.63 15.19 10.25
C ALA A 138 -0.97 14.08 9.26
N TYR A 139 -1.00 12.86 9.78
CA TYR A 139 -1.37 11.66 9.05
C TYR A 139 -2.58 11.02 9.70
N TYR A 140 -3.48 10.56 8.83
CA TYR A 140 -4.75 9.96 9.18
C TYR A 140 -4.83 8.60 8.49
N LEU A 141 -5.60 7.68 9.05
CA LEU A 141 -6.05 6.52 8.30
C LEU A 141 -7.01 6.95 7.21
N SER A 142 -6.88 6.31 6.05
CA SER A 142 -7.92 6.35 5.01
C SER A 142 -9.16 5.58 5.49
N PRO A 143 -10.32 5.71 4.82
CA PRO A 143 -11.48 4.88 5.11
C PRO A 143 -11.14 3.39 5.13
N ILE A 144 -10.34 2.92 4.15
CA ILE A 144 -9.85 1.52 4.10
C ILE A 144 -9.03 1.21 5.34
N GLY A 145 -8.10 2.09 5.73
CA GLY A 145 -7.28 1.93 6.93
C GLY A 145 -8.11 1.85 8.22
N CYS A 146 -9.20 2.61 8.32
CA CYS A 146 -10.10 2.65 9.47
C CYS A 146 -10.93 1.37 9.64
N VAL A 147 -11.19 0.62 8.56
CA VAL A 147 -11.97 -0.63 8.61
C VAL A 147 -11.11 -1.88 8.41
N TYR A 148 -9.81 -1.73 8.21
CA TYR A 148 -8.91 -2.84 7.88
C TYR A 148 -8.91 -3.94 8.94
N ASP A 149 -8.97 -3.57 10.22
CA ASP A 149 -9.01 -4.48 11.37
C ASP A 149 -10.35 -5.22 11.53
N LYS A 150 -11.41 -4.77 10.84
CA LYS A 150 -12.72 -5.43 10.79
C LYS A 150 -12.77 -6.59 9.79
N LEU A 151 -11.82 -6.64 8.86
CA LEU A 151 -11.71 -7.71 7.85
C LEU A 151 -11.13 -8.98 8.47
N ALA A 152 -11.52 -10.14 7.93
CA ALA A 152 -10.86 -11.41 8.30
C ALA A 152 -9.40 -11.43 7.81
N ASP A 153 -8.53 -12.20 8.46
CA ASP A 153 -7.09 -12.28 8.09
C ASP A 153 -6.87 -12.67 6.62
N THR A 154 -7.73 -13.53 6.08
CA THR A 154 -7.71 -13.92 4.67
C THR A 154 -8.06 -12.75 3.75
N GLU A 155 -9.08 -11.97 4.08
CA GLU A 155 -9.49 -10.77 3.34
C GLU A 155 -8.43 -9.66 3.43
N GLN A 156 -7.85 -9.45 4.62
CA GLN A 156 -6.73 -8.53 4.84
C GLN A 156 -5.56 -8.85 3.91
N SER A 157 -5.21 -10.13 3.81
CA SER A 157 -4.14 -10.63 2.93
C SER A 157 -4.48 -10.40 1.47
N LYS A 158 -5.67 -10.80 1.02
CA LYS A 158 -6.13 -10.63 -0.38
C LYS A 158 -6.21 -9.16 -0.79
N LEU A 159 -6.69 -8.29 0.10
CA LEU A 159 -6.77 -6.86 -0.13
C LEU A 159 -5.36 -6.28 -0.23
N MET A 160 -4.46 -6.63 0.68
CA MET A 160 -3.08 -6.15 0.69
C MET A 160 -2.35 -6.46 -0.63
N ILE A 161 -2.55 -7.67 -1.19
CA ILE A 161 -2.00 -8.02 -2.51
C ILE A 161 -2.49 -7.05 -3.60
N ARG A 162 -3.79 -6.75 -3.64
CA ARG A 162 -4.37 -5.80 -4.62
C ARG A 162 -3.86 -4.37 -4.39
N LEU A 163 -3.75 -3.93 -3.14
CA LEU A 163 -3.20 -2.61 -2.79
C LEU A 163 -1.71 -2.48 -3.15
N ILE A 164 -0.93 -3.55 -2.97
CA ILE A 164 0.46 -3.64 -3.42
C ILE A 164 0.53 -3.54 -4.95
N LEU A 165 -0.31 -4.28 -5.67
CA LEU A 165 -0.36 -4.21 -7.14
C LEU A 165 -0.79 -2.82 -7.65
N ARG A 166 -1.64 -2.11 -6.90
CA ARG A 166 -2.03 -0.73 -7.18
C ARG A 166 -0.87 0.26 -7.05
N ASN A 167 0.12 -0.03 -6.21
CA ASN A 167 1.27 0.85 -6.05
C ASN A 167 1.99 1.07 -7.40
N LYS A 168 2.27 2.34 -7.72
CA LYS A 168 2.82 2.75 -9.02
C LYS A 168 4.17 2.08 -9.36
N LEU A 169 5.03 1.84 -8.37
CA LEU A 169 6.28 1.12 -8.60
C LEU A 169 5.99 -0.32 -9.01
N ILE A 170 5.17 -1.02 -8.22
CA ILE A 170 4.90 -2.44 -8.42
C ILE A 170 4.17 -2.69 -9.74
N SER A 171 3.11 -1.92 -10.03
CA SER A 171 2.39 -2.06 -11.31
C SER A 171 3.31 -1.86 -12.51
N GLN A 172 4.20 -0.86 -12.49
CA GLN A 172 5.13 -0.67 -13.59
C GLN A 172 6.21 -1.75 -13.66
N LEU A 173 6.75 -2.22 -12.52
CA LEU A 173 7.69 -3.35 -12.52
C LEU A 173 7.06 -4.58 -13.16
N PHE A 174 5.81 -4.88 -12.83
CA PHE A 174 5.04 -5.97 -13.41
C PHE A 174 4.78 -5.77 -14.90
N SER A 175 4.34 -4.57 -15.31
CA SER A 175 4.12 -4.25 -16.73
C SER A 175 5.38 -4.45 -17.59
N VAL A 176 6.57 -4.21 -17.03
CA VAL A 176 7.85 -4.50 -17.71
C VAL A 176 8.23 -5.97 -17.62
N ALA A 177 8.09 -6.59 -16.45
CA ALA A 177 8.40 -8.00 -16.22
C ALA A 177 7.59 -8.95 -17.11
N LEU A 178 6.33 -8.60 -17.40
CA LEU A 178 5.46 -9.31 -18.34
C LEU A 178 6.03 -9.32 -19.77
N LYS A 179 6.80 -8.29 -20.14
CA LYS A 179 7.38 -8.11 -21.49
C LYS A 179 8.79 -8.69 -21.60
N GLY A 180 9.44 -9.00 -20.48
CA GLY A 180 10.75 -9.64 -20.45
C GLY A 180 11.59 -9.27 -19.25
N THR A 181 12.81 -9.79 -19.24
CA THR A 181 13.76 -9.62 -18.14
C THR A 181 14.40 -8.22 -18.13
N PHE A 182 14.54 -7.62 -16.95
CA PHE A 182 15.22 -6.32 -16.78
C PHE A 182 15.93 -6.22 -15.43
N ARG A 183 16.87 -5.27 -15.30
CA ARG A 183 17.55 -4.95 -14.04
C ARG A 183 16.80 -3.86 -13.28
N LEU A 184 16.51 -4.11 -12.00
CA LEU A 184 15.82 -3.17 -11.12
C LEU A 184 16.58 -1.85 -10.98
N GLU A 185 17.91 -1.92 -10.86
CA GLU A 185 18.79 -0.74 -10.80
C GLU A 185 18.62 0.17 -12.02
N SER A 186 18.60 -0.41 -13.22
CA SER A 186 18.38 0.34 -14.47
C SER A 186 16.95 0.89 -14.57
N PHE A 187 15.98 0.22 -13.95
CA PHE A 187 14.60 0.71 -13.88
C PHE A 187 14.45 1.91 -12.92
N LEU A 188 15.24 1.96 -11.86
CA LEU A 188 15.24 3.00 -10.83
C LEU A 188 16.39 4.00 -10.98
N TYR A 189 16.90 4.20 -12.19
CA TYR A 189 18.10 5.00 -12.46
C TYR A 189 18.01 6.47 -11.98
N ASP A 190 16.79 7.03 -11.91
CA ASP A 190 16.54 8.40 -11.41
C ASP A 190 16.52 8.51 -9.88
N ILE A 191 16.63 7.39 -9.17
CA ILE A 191 16.67 7.34 -7.71
C ILE A 191 18.12 7.36 -7.24
N ALA A 192 18.46 8.24 -6.30
CA ALA A 192 19.79 8.31 -5.73
C ALA A 192 20.24 6.93 -5.20
N GLU A 193 21.48 6.54 -5.50
CA GLU A 193 22.03 5.21 -5.19
C GLU A 193 21.87 4.83 -3.70
N SER A 194 22.15 5.76 -2.79
CA SER A 194 21.97 5.54 -1.35
C SER A 194 20.51 5.27 -0.97
N THR A 195 19.56 5.87 -1.69
CA THR A 195 18.12 5.63 -1.50
C THR A 195 17.71 4.29 -2.10
N TYR A 196 18.22 3.93 -3.27
CA TYR A 196 18.02 2.63 -3.90
C TYR A 196 18.50 1.50 -2.99
N GLN A 197 19.77 1.52 -2.57
CA GLN A 197 20.35 0.47 -1.71
C GLN A 197 19.59 0.31 -0.39
N ARG A 198 19.17 1.42 0.21
CA ARG A 198 18.40 1.39 1.47
C ARG A 198 17.01 0.77 1.31
N ARG A 199 16.37 0.90 0.14
CA ARG A 199 14.96 0.49 -0.06
C ARG A 199 14.79 -0.77 -0.91
N LYS A 200 15.82 -1.20 -1.62
CA LYS A 200 15.86 -2.49 -2.34
C LYS A 200 15.39 -3.67 -1.48
N PRO A 201 15.75 -3.78 -0.19
CA PRO A 201 15.22 -4.84 0.67
C PRO A 201 13.70 -4.79 0.86
N ASN A 202 13.09 -3.60 0.95
CA ASN A 202 11.62 -3.47 1.07
C ASN A 202 10.93 -3.86 -0.25
N ILE A 203 11.51 -3.52 -1.41
CA ILE A 203 11.00 -3.96 -2.72
C ILE A 203 11.03 -5.49 -2.80
N LYS A 204 12.17 -6.09 -2.42
CA LYS A 204 12.33 -7.56 -2.41
C LYS A 204 11.30 -8.21 -1.50
N PHE A 205 11.13 -7.71 -0.28
CA PHE A 205 10.15 -8.22 0.68
C PHE A 205 8.73 -8.23 0.09
N VAL A 206 8.31 -7.14 -0.56
CA VAL A 206 6.97 -7.05 -1.16
C VAL A 206 6.82 -8.00 -2.36
N ILE A 207 7.87 -8.18 -3.18
CA ILE A 207 7.87 -9.18 -4.26
C ILE A 207 7.78 -10.61 -3.69
N ASP A 208 8.51 -10.89 -2.61
CA ASP A 208 8.46 -12.19 -1.93
C ASP A 208 7.07 -12.45 -1.33
N MET A 209 6.39 -11.42 -0.79
CA MET A 209 4.99 -11.52 -0.37
C MET A 209 4.05 -11.85 -1.52
N LEU A 210 4.20 -11.20 -2.68
CA LEU A 210 3.42 -11.53 -3.87
C LEU A 210 3.66 -12.99 -4.27
N ASN A 211 4.91 -13.43 -4.33
CA ASN A 211 5.26 -14.82 -4.68
C ASN A 211 4.73 -15.87 -3.69
N ALA A 212 4.52 -15.49 -2.43
CA ALA A 212 3.95 -16.36 -1.40
C ALA A 212 2.42 -16.35 -1.37
N SER A 213 1.76 -15.49 -2.15
CA SER A 213 0.30 -15.42 -2.22
C SER A 213 -0.28 -16.58 -3.01
N ASP A 214 -1.33 -17.19 -2.47
CA ASP A 214 -2.09 -18.26 -3.14
C ASP A 214 -3.10 -17.71 -4.17
N GLU A 215 -3.26 -16.39 -4.29
CA GLU A 215 -4.22 -15.78 -5.22
C GLU A 215 -3.77 -15.95 -6.68
N TYR A 216 -2.48 -15.89 -6.97
CA TYR A 216 -1.95 -15.94 -8.33
C TYR A 216 -0.53 -16.51 -8.36
N ALA A 217 -0.17 -17.18 -9.46
CA ALA A 217 1.21 -17.61 -9.68
C ALA A 217 2.06 -16.40 -10.12
N PHE A 218 2.58 -15.64 -9.15
CA PHE A 218 3.38 -14.43 -9.41
C PHE A 218 4.83 -14.73 -9.89
N LEU A 219 5.39 -15.87 -9.48
CA LEU A 219 6.79 -16.24 -9.75
C LEU A 219 7.20 -16.21 -11.24
N PRO A 220 6.38 -16.68 -12.20
CA PRO A 220 6.67 -16.57 -13.63
C PRO A 220 6.89 -15.13 -14.12
N ILE A 221 6.27 -14.14 -13.46
CA ILE A 221 6.47 -12.72 -13.77
C ILE A 221 7.68 -12.19 -13.01
N THR A 222 7.73 -12.39 -11.69
CA THR A 222 8.75 -11.76 -10.82
C THR A 222 10.16 -12.28 -11.07
N LYS A 223 10.33 -13.49 -11.62
CA LYS A 223 11.65 -14.01 -12.06
C LYS A 223 12.31 -13.14 -13.14
N ASN A 224 11.54 -12.31 -13.85
CA ASN A 224 12.06 -11.38 -14.85
C ASN A 224 12.64 -10.09 -14.22
N ILE A 225 12.52 -9.91 -12.91
CA ILE A 225 13.07 -8.76 -12.18
C ILE A 225 14.43 -9.15 -11.60
N LEU A 226 15.51 -8.64 -12.19
CA LEU A 226 16.87 -8.89 -11.73
C LEU A 226 17.27 -7.84 -10.69
N PHE A 227 17.44 -8.27 -9.45
CA PHE A 227 17.84 -7.44 -8.31
C PHE A 227 19.33 -7.13 -8.30
#